data_AF-A0A8R1U975-F1
#
_entry.id   AF-A0A8R1U975-F1
#
_cell.length_a   1.000
_cell.length_b   1.000
_cell.length_c   1.000
_cell.angle_alpha   90.00
_cell.angle_beta   90.00
_cell.angle_gamma   90.00
#
_symmetry.space_group_name_H-M   'P 1'
#
loop_
_entity.id
_entity.type
_entity.pdbx_description
1 polymer ?
#
loop_
_entity_poly.entity_id
_entity_poly.type
_entity_poly.pdbx_seq_one_letter_code
_entity_poly.pdbx_strand_id
1 'polypeptide(L)'
;MREAAASPVESDALLKKVMEERKSLRDSIDEETDPKKISKRTFLISLVVIFGVAVSFTASSQFSKYALDIDPDSFNAPYFMLWFNTTWMVACFPVFLLYNLIRGSGFKESLKHSAPVLGGSVLWGFLRVLMFLVLWSGSNYSYTKALTFVSSSIAASISSCNAALVWVLAMILLKDKFMVPKLLAVLFAIGGVVLISLDDQINAPWLGIVLALASAILAALYKVLFKYVLGDATLGQVSLFMTCIGMLNLVLNAIPTFLLLFFNAEYLDVTTLPWAALVGSAALGLLFNFLIAFGIALLHPLVIAVGMLVGIPMNTVVDIILGQVSATLLFILGSVCIVLSFLLVVFPYSLVPICRRIGFA
;
A
#
# COMPACT_ATOMS: atom_id res chain seq x y z
N MET A 1 -24.65 -33.98 23.05
CA MET A 1 -24.19 -33.11 21.95
C MET A 1 -24.87 -33.58 20.68
N ARG A 2 -25.99 -32.95 20.28
CA ARG A 2 -26.66 -33.19 18.99
C ARG A 2 -26.29 -32.01 18.10
N GLU A 3 -25.38 -32.23 17.15
CA GLU A 3 -25.20 -31.33 16.01
C GLU A 3 -26.49 -31.32 15.21
N ALA A 4 -27.15 -30.16 15.18
CA ALA A 4 -28.26 -29.90 14.27
C ALA A 4 -27.67 -29.77 12.86
N ALA A 5 -27.67 -30.87 12.10
CA ALA A 5 -27.43 -30.83 10.67
C ALA A 5 -28.50 -29.93 10.03
N ALA A 6 -28.10 -28.80 9.47
CA ALA A 6 -28.99 -27.92 8.73
C ALA A 6 -29.70 -28.73 7.63
N SER A 7 -31.02 -28.61 7.56
CA SER A 7 -31.81 -29.40 6.61
C SER A 7 -31.45 -29.03 5.16
N PRO A 8 -31.54 -29.95 4.18
CA PRO A 8 -31.19 -29.68 2.78
C PRO A 8 -31.89 -28.45 2.18
N VAL A 9 -33.10 -28.15 2.67
CA VAL A 9 -33.94 -27.02 2.25
C VAL A 9 -33.37 -25.66 2.71
N GLU A 10 -32.75 -25.62 3.90
CA GLU A 10 -32.19 -24.40 4.48
C GLU A 10 -30.86 -24.02 3.81
N SER A 11 -30.07 -25.02 3.41
CA SER A 11 -28.86 -24.84 2.60
C SER A 11 -29.16 -24.28 1.21
N ASP A 12 -30.20 -24.80 0.54
CA ASP A 12 -30.62 -24.32 -0.79
C ASP A 12 -31.18 -22.90 -0.76
N ALA A 13 -31.89 -22.53 0.31
CA ALA A 13 -32.38 -21.16 0.52
C ALA A 13 -31.22 -20.17 0.77
N LEU A 14 -30.23 -20.57 1.59
CA LEU A 14 -28.99 -19.80 1.79
C LEU A 14 -28.19 -19.63 0.49
N LEU A 15 -28.06 -20.70 -0.30
CA LEU A 15 -27.40 -20.68 -1.60
C LEU A 15 -28.08 -19.72 -2.58
N LYS A 16 -29.41 -19.76 -2.67
CA LYS A 16 -30.18 -18.81 -3.50
C LYS A 16 -29.97 -17.37 -3.05
N LYS A 17 -30.00 -17.12 -1.74
CA LYS A 17 -29.79 -15.79 -1.17
C LYS A 17 -28.38 -15.25 -1.49
N VAL A 18 -27.34 -16.07 -1.32
CA VAL A 18 -25.96 -15.73 -1.69
C VAL A 18 -25.82 -15.52 -3.20
N MET A 19 -26.53 -16.29 -4.03
CA MET A 19 -26.52 -16.11 -5.48
C MET A 19 -27.21 -14.83 -5.92
N GLU A 20 -28.33 -14.46 -5.30
CA GLU A 20 -29.01 -13.18 -5.54
C GLU A 20 -28.18 -11.99 -5.07
N GLU A 21 -27.55 -12.07 -3.91
CA GLU A 21 -26.65 -11.02 -3.40
C GLU A 21 -25.42 -10.87 -4.31
N ARG A 22 -24.85 -11.98 -4.79
CA ARG A 22 -23.79 -11.97 -5.83
C ARG A 22 -24.27 -11.54 -7.21
N LYS A 23 -25.57 -11.50 -7.47
CA LYS A 23 -26.15 -11.02 -8.72
C LYS A 23 -26.41 -9.52 -8.63
N SER A 24 -26.97 -9.04 -7.53
CA SER A 24 -27.14 -7.60 -7.28
C SER A 24 -25.80 -6.86 -7.21
N LEU A 25 -24.80 -7.44 -6.55
CA LEU A 25 -23.44 -6.90 -6.51
C LEU A 25 -22.75 -6.91 -7.89
N ARG A 26 -23.18 -7.80 -8.79
CA ARG A 26 -22.64 -7.92 -10.15
C ARG A 26 -23.28 -6.92 -11.09
N ASP A 27 -24.59 -6.77 -10.99
CA ASP A 27 -25.35 -5.81 -11.76
C ASP A 27 -24.93 -4.37 -11.38
N SER A 28 -24.60 -4.10 -10.11
CA SER A 28 -24.06 -2.80 -9.70
C SER A 28 -22.66 -2.51 -10.25
N ILE A 29 -21.77 -3.50 -10.27
CA ILE A 29 -20.42 -3.36 -10.84
C ILE A 29 -20.50 -3.19 -12.36
N ASP A 30 -21.29 -4.00 -13.05
CA ASP A 30 -21.44 -3.93 -14.52
C ASP A 30 -22.09 -2.61 -14.96
N GLU A 31 -23.00 -2.05 -14.16
CA GLU A 31 -23.63 -0.75 -14.43
C GLU A 31 -22.69 0.45 -14.15
N GLU A 32 -21.78 0.33 -13.19
CA GLU A 32 -20.78 1.36 -12.84
C GLU A 32 -19.57 1.35 -13.80
N THR A 33 -19.29 0.22 -14.44
CA THR A 33 -18.15 0.05 -15.37
C THR A 33 -18.51 0.23 -16.85
N ASP A 34 -19.78 0.51 -17.19
CA ASP A 34 -20.19 0.75 -18.58
C ASP A 34 -19.48 2.01 -19.13
N PRO A 35 -18.57 1.88 -20.13
CA PRO A 35 -17.85 3.02 -20.70
C PRO A 35 -18.78 4.05 -21.35
N LYS A 36 -20.05 3.72 -21.60
CA LYS A 36 -21.07 4.66 -22.11
C LYS A 36 -21.68 5.56 -21.03
N LYS A 37 -21.53 5.23 -19.73
CA LYS A 37 -22.04 6.03 -18.59
C LYS A 37 -20.96 6.83 -17.84
N ILE A 38 -19.67 6.62 -18.11
CA ILE A 38 -18.59 7.37 -17.45
C ILE A 38 -18.63 8.82 -17.91
N SER A 39 -19.15 9.71 -17.05
CA SER A 39 -19.11 11.15 -17.27
C SER A 39 -17.68 11.61 -17.53
N LYS A 40 -17.47 12.49 -18.52
CA LYS A 40 -16.15 13.08 -18.84
C LYS A 40 -15.45 13.64 -17.60
N ARG A 41 -16.22 14.13 -16.63
CA ARG A 41 -15.73 14.63 -15.34
C ARG A 41 -15.10 13.53 -14.49
N THR A 42 -15.73 12.36 -14.37
CA THR A 42 -15.21 11.22 -13.62
C THR A 42 -13.94 10.67 -14.26
N PHE A 43 -13.90 10.59 -15.59
CA PHE A 43 -12.68 10.19 -16.31
C PHE A 43 -11.52 11.16 -16.07
N LEU A 44 -11.77 12.47 -16.14
CA LEU A 44 -10.75 13.48 -15.89
C LEU A 44 -10.23 13.43 -14.44
N ILE A 45 -11.14 13.27 -13.46
CA ILE A 45 -10.77 13.12 -12.05
C ILE A 45 -9.91 11.86 -11.85
N SER A 46 -10.28 10.73 -12.45
CA SER A 46 -9.47 9.51 -12.40
C SER A 46 -8.07 9.70 -12.97
N LEU A 47 -7.93 10.41 -14.10
CA LEU A 47 -6.62 10.71 -14.68
C LEU A 47 -5.77 11.56 -13.72
N VAL A 48 -6.35 12.62 -13.15
CA VAL A 48 -5.67 13.49 -12.19
C VAL A 48 -5.23 12.71 -10.95
N VAL A 49 -6.09 11.84 -10.42
CA VAL A 49 -5.74 10.99 -9.26
C VAL A 49 -4.64 9.99 -9.61
N ILE A 50 -4.68 9.34 -10.79
CA ILE A 50 -3.61 8.42 -11.25
C ILE A 50 -2.26 9.13 -11.28
N PHE A 51 -2.18 10.27 -11.96
CA PHE A 51 -0.93 11.04 -12.04
C PHE A 51 -0.50 11.58 -10.68
N GLY A 52 -1.44 12.05 -9.86
CA GLY A 52 -1.16 12.51 -8.50
C GLY A 52 -0.56 11.40 -7.64
N VAL A 53 -1.13 10.20 -7.67
CA VAL A 53 -0.63 9.02 -6.94
C VAL A 53 0.77 8.64 -7.44
N ALA A 54 0.96 8.57 -8.75
CA ALA A 54 2.24 8.22 -9.35
C ALA A 54 3.34 9.22 -8.98
N VAL A 55 3.07 10.52 -9.11
CA VAL A 55 4.02 11.60 -8.80
C VAL A 55 4.30 11.65 -7.29
N SER A 56 3.29 11.62 -6.43
CA SER A 56 3.49 11.70 -4.98
C SER A 56 4.26 10.50 -4.43
N PHE A 57 3.97 9.29 -4.91
CA PHE A 57 4.72 8.09 -4.58
C PHE A 57 6.18 8.18 -5.03
N THR A 58 6.41 8.50 -6.31
CA THR A 58 7.74 8.62 -6.91
C THR A 58 8.55 9.68 -6.17
N ALA A 59 8.01 10.89 -6.06
CA ALA A 59 8.71 12.00 -5.44
C ALA A 59 8.98 11.71 -3.95
N SER A 60 8.03 11.16 -3.18
CA SER A 60 8.27 10.81 -1.77
C SER A 60 9.41 9.81 -1.61
N SER A 61 9.48 8.79 -2.47
CA SER A 61 10.57 7.81 -2.46
C SER A 61 11.92 8.43 -2.83
N GLN A 62 11.93 9.26 -3.88
CA GLN A 62 13.14 9.96 -4.34
C GLN A 62 13.68 10.95 -3.32
N PHE A 63 12.81 11.75 -2.70
CA PHE A 63 13.21 12.64 -1.60
C PHE A 63 13.73 11.85 -0.40
N SER A 64 13.17 10.66 -0.14
CA SER A 64 13.67 9.81 0.94
C SER A 64 15.07 9.28 0.64
N LYS A 65 15.30 8.83 -0.60
CA LYS A 65 16.62 8.37 -1.05
C LYS A 65 17.64 9.51 -1.05
N TYR A 66 17.25 10.67 -1.57
CA TYR A 66 18.07 11.87 -1.58
C TYR A 66 18.46 12.30 -0.15
N ALA A 67 17.51 12.29 0.80
CA ALA A 67 17.81 12.61 2.20
C ALA A 67 18.88 11.68 2.80
N LEU A 68 18.91 10.41 2.40
CA LEU A 68 19.89 9.42 2.86
C LEU A 68 21.25 9.49 2.12
N ASP A 69 21.27 10.02 0.89
CA ASP A 69 22.46 10.05 0.04
C ASP A 69 23.24 11.39 0.08
N ILE A 70 22.61 12.51 0.45
CA ILE A 70 23.23 13.85 0.44
C ILE A 70 24.50 13.91 1.30
N ASP A 71 24.44 13.33 2.49
CA ASP A 71 25.57 13.34 3.43
C ASP A 71 25.57 12.05 4.27
N PRO A 72 26.13 10.95 3.73
CA PRO A 72 26.15 9.65 4.41
C PRO A 72 26.90 9.69 5.74
N ASP A 73 27.84 10.62 5.89
CA ASP A 73 28.65 10.79 7.08
C ASP A 73 27.94 11.64 8.16
N SER A 74 27.04 12.55 7.77
CA SER A 74 26.27 13.37 8.71
C SER A 74 24.81 12.95 8.94
N PHE A 75 24.26 12.09 8.10
CA PHE A 75 22.87 11.61 8.20
C PHE A 75 22.70 10.14 7.79
N ASN A 76 22.65 9.25 8.79
CA ASN A 76 22.30 7.84 8.61
C ASN A 76 21.28 7.43 9.68
N ALA A 77 20.05 7.93 9.53
CA ALA A 77 18.96 7.73 10.49
C ALA A 77 17.66 7.24 9.82
N PRO A 78 17.64 6.03 9.23
CA PRO A 78 16.46 5.46 8.57
C PRO A 78 15.25 5.27 9.51
N TYR A 79 15.48 4.97 10.79
CA TYR A 79 14.42 4.84 11.78
C TYR A 79 13.89 6.21 12.23
N PHE A 80 14.73 7.23 12.33
CA PHE A 80 14.28 8.61 12.49
C PHE A 80 13.37 9.05 11.32
N MET A 81 13.75 8.75 10.08
CA MET A 81 12.92 9.07 8.90
C MET A 81 11.57 8.36 8.94
N LEU A 82 11.55 7.08 9.33
CA LEU A 82 10.31 6.33 9.55
C LEU A 82 9.41 7.06 10.56
N TRP A 83 9.97 7.40 11.73
CA TRP A 83 9.23 8.03 12.82
C TRP A 83 8.69 9.40 12.37
N PHE A 84 9.51 10.21 11.71
CA PHE A 84 9.12 11.52 11.19
C PHE A 84 8.01 11.42 10.14
N ASN A 85 8.19 10.60 9.10
CA ASN A 85 7.20 10.44 8.03
C ASN A 85 5.87 9.88 8.55
N THR A 86 5.91 8.86 9.41
CA THR A 86 4.69 8.23 9.94
C THR A 86 3.92 9.18 10.87
N THR A 87 4.60 10.12 11.54
CA THR A 87 3.95 11.12 12.41
C THR A 87 2.99 12.02 11.62
N TRP A 88 3.26 12.30 10.35
CA TRP A 88 2.38 13.13 9.52
C TRP A 88 1.01 12.49 9.27
N MET A 89 0.88 11.17 9.45
CA MET A 89 -0.40 10.46 9.34
C MET A 89 -1.41 10.88 10.41
N VAL A 90 -0.98 11.58 11.48
CA VAL A 90 -1.90 12.20 12.46
C VAL A 90 -2.86 13.20 11.78
N ALA A 91 -2.47 13.78 10.64
CA ALA A 91 -3.31 14.69 9.89
C ALA A 91 -4.45 14.00 9.11
N CYS A 92 -4.43 12.67 8.95
CA CYS A 92 -5.38 11.94 8.09
C CYS A 92 -6.86 12.17 8.48
N PHE A 93 -7.20 12.00 9.75
CA PHE A 93 -8.58 12.15 10.24
C PHE A 93 -9.02 13.62 10.37
N PRO A 94 -8.20 14.56 10.88
CA PRO A 94 -8.52 15.99 10.84
C PRO A 94 -8.87 16.51 9.44
N VAL A 95 -8.12 16.10 8.40
CA VAL A 95 -8.40 16.48 7.02
C VAL A 95 -9.68 15.81 6.50
N PHE A 96 -9.92 14.54 6.84
CA PHE A 96 -11.18 13.87 6.53
C PHE A 96 -12.39 14.58 7.17
N LEU A 97 -12.26 15.02 8.42
CA LEU A 97 -13.30 15.78 9.12
C LEU A 97 -13.54 17.14 8.46
N LEU A 98 -12.49 17.85 8.05
CA LEU A 98 -12.62 19.12 7.34
C LEU A 98 -13.37 18.93 6.02
N TYR A 99 -13.05 17.88 5.26
CA TYR A 99 -13.76 17.51 4.04
C TYR A 99 -15.25 17.23 4.29
N ASN A 100 -15.56 16.48 5.34
CA ASN A 100 -16.93 16.17 5.74
C ASN A 100 -17.69 17.40 6.25
N LEU A 101 -17.02 18.32 6.94
CA LEU A 101 -17.60 19.57 7.42
C LEU A 101 -17.97 20.49 6.24
N ILE A 102 -17.13 20.57 5.21
CA ILE A 102 -17.42 21.31 3.97
C ILE A 102 -18.63 20.72 3.24
N ARG A 103 -18.84 19.39 3.31
CA ARG A 103 -20.04 18.73 2.79
C ARG A 103 -21.28 18.84 3.69
N GLY A 104 -21.19 19.57 4.82
CA GLY A 104 -22.31 19.82 5.72
C GLY A 104 -22.61 18.69 6.71
N SER A 105 -21.74 17.68 6.82
CA SER A 105 -21.90 16.61 7.82
C SER A 105 -21.30 17.00 9.18
N GLY A 106 -21.97 16.63 10.27
CA GLY A 106 -21.55 17.00 11.62
C GLY A 106 -20.30 16.25 12.08
N PHE A 107 -19.41 16.92 12.82
CA PHE A 107 -18.21 16.31 13.42
C PHE A 107 -18.53 15.06 14.26
N LYS A 108 -19.52 15.17 15.16
CA LYS A 108 -19.93 14.07 16.04
C LYS A 108 -20.47 12.86 15.27
N GLU A 109 -21.11 13.10 14.14
CA GLU A 109 -21.68 12.05 13.29
C GLU A 109 -20.57 11.30 12.55
N SER A 110 -19.62 12.04 11.95
CA SER A 110 -18.43 11.45 11.32
C SER A 110 -17.60 10.62 12.29
N LEU A 111 -17.42 11.11 13.53
CA LEU A 111 -16.73 10.37 14.57
C LEU A 111 -17.50 9.13 15.00
N LYS A 112 -18.82 9.23 15.21
CA LYS A 112 -19.68 8.10 15.59
C LYS A 112 -19.68 7.00 14.53
N HIS A 113 -19.61 7.35 13.25
CA HIS A 113 -19.55 6.39 12.14
C HIS A 113 -18.16 5.73 12.00
N SER A 114 -17.11 6.45 12.38
CA SER A 114 -15.71 5.98 12.24
C SER A 114 -15.21 5.21 13.47
N ALA A 115 -15.68 5.55 14.68
CA ALA A 115 -15.27 4.94 15.94
C ALA A 115 -15.39 3.40 16.04
N PRO A 116 -16.38 2.73 15.40
CA PRO A 116 -16.51 1.28 15.47
C PRO A 116 -15.27 0.50 15.00
N VAL A 117 -14.42 1.10 14.16
CA VAL A 117 -13.17 0.48 13.67
C VAL A 117 -12.19 0.13 14.81
N LEU A 118 -12.24 0.88 15.91
CA LEU A 118 -11.40 0.65 17.09
C LEU A 118 -11.95 -0.46 17.99
N GLY A 119 -13.16 -0.97 17.72
CA GLY A 119 -13.81 -1.99 18.55
C GLY A 119 -14.51 -1.42 19.79
N GLY A 120 -15.28 -2.27 20.48
CA GLY A 120 -16.14 -1.86 21.59
C GLY A 120 -15.42 -1.54 22.91
N SER A 121 -14.12 -1.83 23.03
CA SER A 121 -13.32 -1.55 24.24
C SER A 121 -12.02 -0.85 23.88
N VAL A 122 -11.68 0.18 24.64
CA VAL A 122 -10.49 1.04 24.43
C VAL A 122 -9.19 0.22 24.45
N LEU A 123 -9.09 -0.76 25.36
CA LEU A 123 -7.90 -1.61 25.48
C LEU A 123 -7.70 -2.47 24.22
N TRP A 124 -8.77 -3.10 23.74
CA TRP A 124 -8.72 -3.92 22.53
C TRP A 124 -8.44 -3.09 21.29
N GLY A 125 -8.99 -1.87 21.20
CA GLY A 125 -8.65 -0.93 20.14
C GLY A 125 -7.19 -0.53 20.15
N PHE A 126 -6.65 -0.18 21.32
CA PHE A 126 -5.24 0.13 21.48
C PHE A 126 -4.34 -1.05 21.06
N LEU A 127 -4.62 -2.26 21.54
CA LEU A 127 -3.84 -3.46 21.17
C LEU A 127 -3.91 -3.77 19.68
N ARG A 128 -5.07 -3.57 19.03
CA ARG A 128 -5.21 -3.71 17.58
C ARG A 128 -4.31 -2.69 16.87
N VAL A 129 -4.45 -1.40 17.17
CA VAL A 129 -3.65 -0.35 16.53
C VAL A 129 -2.17 -0.59 16.77
N LEU A 130 -1.77 -1.05 17.96
CA LEU A 130 -0.38 -1.39 18.29
C LEU A 130 0.16 -2.51 17.39
N MET A 131 -0.60 -3.60 17.21
CA MET A 131 -0.20 -4.68 16.31
C MET A 131 0.03 -4.17 14.88
N PHE A 132 -0.89 -3.34 14.38
CA PHE A 132 -0.77 -2.73 13.05
C PHE A 132 0.38 -1.73 12.96
N LEU A 133 0.67 -0.98 14.04
CA LEU A 133 1.82 -0.10 14.13
C LEU A 133 3.13 -0.87 14.02
N VAL A 134 3.27 -2.03 14.67
CA VAL A 134 4.48 -2.85 14.58
C VAL A 134 4.70 -3.34 13.15
N LEU A 135 3.65 -3.82 12.48
CA LEU A 135 3.73 -4.25 11.08
C LEU A 135 4.06 -3.09 10.14
N TRP A 136 3.42 -1.92 10.34
CA TRP A 136 3.68 -0.71 9.59
C TRP A 136 5.13 -0.24 9.75
N SER A 137 5.60 -0.20 11.00
CA SER A 137 6.95 0.25 11.36
C SER A 137 7.99 -0.70 10.80
N GLY A 138 7.78 -2.02 10.93
CA GLY A 138 8.67 -3.02 10.35
C GLY A 138 8.75 -2.91 8.83
N SER A 139 7.62 -2.77 8.15
CA SER A 139 7.58 -2.64 6.69
C SER A 139 8.29 -1.37 6.21
N ASN A 140 7.99 -0.22 6.79
CA ASN A 140 8.58 1.06 6.38
C ASN A 140 10.05 1.16 6.80
N TYR A 141 10.44 0.65 7.97
CA TYR A 141 11.86 0.57 8.38
C TYR A 141 12.67 -0.25 7.38
N SER A 142 12.21 -1.47 7.05
CA SER A 142 12.89 -2.31 6.06
C SER A 142 12.98 -1.64 4.69
N TYR A 143 11.96 -0.86 4.28
CA TYR A 143 11.99 -0.10 3.03
C TYR A 143 13.02 1.03 3.07
N THR A 144 12.96 1.90 4.08
CA THR A 144 13.90 3.02 4.24
C THR A 144 15.34 2.54 4.41
N LYS A 145 15.54 1.43 5.12
CA LYS A 145 16.87 0.79 5.22
C LYS A 145 17.29 0.16 3.90
N ALA A 146 16.38 -0.38 3.09
CA ALA A 146 16.73 -0.85 1.74
C ALA A 146 17.21 0.31 0.86
N LEU A 147 16.60 1.50 0.97
CA LEU A 147 17.01 2.70 0.23
C LEU A 147 18.46 3.14 0.54
N THR A 148 19.06 2.76 1.67
CA THR A 148 20.49 3.05 1.92
C THR A 148 21.42 2.16 1.09
N PHE A 149 20.93 1.05 0.55
CA PHE A 149 21.71 0.06 -0.18
C PHE A 149 21.35 -0.04 -1.67
N VAL A 150 20.10 0.20 -2.02
CA VAL A 150 19.60 0.11 -3.40
C VAL A 150 18.93 1.41 -3.82
N SER A 151 18.82 1.63 -5.12
CA SER A 151 18.13 2.80 -5.67
C SER A 151 16.62 2.76 -5.37
N SER A 152 15.98 3.92 -5.44
CA SER A 152 14.53 4.06 -5.26
C SER A 152 13.75 3.19 -6.25
N SER A 153 14.19 3.12 -7.52
CA SER A 153 13.56 2.29 -8.54
C SER A 153 13.67 0.80 -8.24
N ILE A 154 14.84 0.30 -7.80
CA ILE A 154 15.00 -1.12 -7.46
C ILE A 154 14.10 -1.49 -6.28
N ALA A 155 14.10 -0.66 -5.23
CA ALA A 155 13.24 -0.86 -4.07
C ALA A 155 11.75 -0.81 -4.43
N ALA A 156 11.33 0.13 -5.28
CA ALA A 156 9.95 0.26 -5.75
C ALA A 156 9.50 -0.93 -6.62
N SER A 157 10.37 -1.39 -7.52
CA SER A 157 10.13 -2.59 -8.34
C SER A 157 9.92 -3.81 -7.44
N ILE A 158 10.85 -4.11 -6.52
CA ILE A 158 10.70 -5.24 -5.58
C ILE A 158 9.45 -5.08 -4.72
N SER A 159 9.17 -3.86 -4.23
CA SER A 159 8.01 -3.59 -3.37
C SER A 159 6.68 -3.79 -4.08
N SER A 160 6.62 -3.70 -5.40
CA SER A 160 5.38 -3.94 -6.14
C SER A 160 4.96 -5.42 -6.15
N CYS A 161 5.88 -6.35 -5.86
CA CYS A 161 5.55 -7.76 -5.59
C CYS A 161 4.60 -7.93 -4.40
N ASN A 162 4.46 -6.91 -3.54
CA ASN A 162 3.44 -6.83 -2.49
C ASN A 162 2.05 -7.20 -3.02
N ALA A 163 1.65 -6.78 -4.22
CA ALA A 163 0.32 -7.11 -4.77
C ALA A 163 0.13 -8.63 -4.95
N ALA A 164 1.16 -9.32 -5.45
CA ALA A 164 1.15 -10.77 -5.60
C ALA A 164 1.15 -11.48 -4.23
N LEU A 165 1.95 -11.00 -3.28
CA LEU A 165 2.00 -11.51 -1.91
C LEU A 165 0.67 -11.34 -1.16
N VAL A 166 0.00 -10.19 -1.32
CA VAL A 166 -1.34 -9.94 -0.78
C VAL A 166 -2.32 -10.97 -1.32
N TRP A 167 -2.26 -11.31 -2.61
CA TRP A 167 -3.14 -12.33 -3.17
C TRP A 167 -2.89 -13.72 -2.57
N VAL A 168 -1.62 -14.14 -2.48
CA VAL A 168 -1.26 -15.43 -1.87
C VAL A 168 -1.71 -15.50 -0.41
N LEU A 169 -1.43 -14.46 0.37
CA LEU A 169 -1.83 -14.39 1.78
C LEU A 169 -3.37 -14.31 1.93
N ALA A 170 -4.07 -13.60 1.06
CA ALA A 170 -5.53 -13.55 1.06
C ALA A 170 -6.14 -14.93 0.76
N MET A 171 -5.54 -15.71 -0.15
CA MET A 171 -5.99 -17.09 -0.38
C MET A 171 -5.86 -17.95 0.88
N ILE A 172 -4.77 -17.80 1.63
CA ILE A 172 -4.52 -18.60 2.84
C ILE A 172 -5.41 -18.14 4.01
N LEU A 173 -5.48 -16.83 4.28
CA LEU A 173 -6.18 -16.28 5.45
C LEU A 173 -7.68 -16.05 5.22
N LEU A 174 -8.06 -15.56 4.03
CA LEU A 174 -9.46 -15.23 3.69
C LEU A 174 -10.16 -16.38 2.94
N LYS A 175 -9.45 -17.45 2.58
CA LYS A 175 -9.97 -18.59 1.79
C LYS A 175 -10.55 -18.17 0.44
N ASP A 176 -9.94 -17.16 -0.18
CA ASP A 176 -10.30 -16.69 -1.52
C ASP A 176 -10.05 -17.77 -2.58
N LYS A 177 -10.80 -17.71 -3.69
CA LYS A 177 -10.72 -18.71 -4.76
C LYS A 177 -9.41 -18.66 -5.53
N PHE A 178 -8.93 -19.83 -5.91
CA PHE A 178 -7.74 -19.98 -6.73
C PHE A 178 -7.98 -19.48 -8.16
N MET A 179 -7.08 -18.64 -8.66
CA MET A 179 -7.16 -18.07 -10.02
C MET A 179 -5.80 -18.26 -10.72
N VAL A 180 -5.79 -19.03 -11.81
CA VAL A 180 -4.57 -19.31 -12.60
C VAL A 180 -3.85 -18.04 -13.09
N PRO A 181 -4.55 -16.98 -13.57
CA PRO A 181 -3.86 -15.77 -14.00
C PRO A 181 -3.08 -15.07 -12.87
N LYS A 182 -3.59 -15.16 -11.63
CA LYS A 182 -2.92 -14.61 -10.45
C LYS A 182 -1.74 -15.48 -10.00
N LEU A 183 -1.78 -16.79 -10.23
CA LEU A 183 -0.60 -17.65 -10.08
C LEU A 183 0.51 -17.22 -11.05
N LEU A 184 0.18 -17.00 -12.33
CA LEU A 184 1.16 -16.50 -13.31
C LEU A 184 1.73 -15.16 -12.87
N ALA A 185 0.91 -14.27 -12.29
CA ALA A 185 1.37 -13.03 -11.72
C ALA A 185 2.44 -13.24 -10.65
N VAL A 186 2.25 -14.17 -9.71
CA VAL A 186 3.26 -14.51 -8.69
C VAL A 186 4.56 -14.99 -9.33
N LEU A 187 4.48 -15.84 -10.35
CA LEU A 187 5.66 -16.33 -11.07
C LEU A 187 6.43 -15.19 -11.75
N PHE A 188 5.73 -14.26 -12.40
CA PHE A 188 6.33 -13.07 -13.00
C PHE A 188 6.98 -12.15 -11.96
N ALA A 189 6.38 -11.99 -10.78
CA ALA A 189 6.97 -11.22 -9.68
C ALA A 189 8.29 -11.85 -9.20
N ILE A 190 8.29 -13.16 -8.93
CA ILE A 190 9.49 -13.89 -8.50
C ILE A 190 10.56 -13.81 -9.59
N GLY A 191 10.20 -14.09 -10.85
CA GLY A 191 11.13 -14.02 -11.97
C GLY A 191 11.73 -12.63 -12.15
N GLY A 192 10.94 -11.57 -12.02
CA GLY A 192 11.45 -10.21 -12.13
C GLY A 192 12.38 -9.80 -10.99
N VAL A 193 12.11 -10.22 -9.74
CA VAL A 193 13.04 -10.01 -8.61
C VAL A 193 14.36 -10.74 -8.84
N VAL A 194 14.30 -12.00 -9.31
CA VAL A 194 15.51 -12.79 -9.63
C VAL A 194 16.32 -12.11 -10.75
N LEU A 195 15.68 -11.66 -11.82
CA LEU A 195 16.36 -10.96 -12.93
C LEU A 195 17.08 -9.69 -12.47
N ILE A 196 16.45 -8.87 -11.63
CA ILE A 196 17.07 -7.67 -11.05
C ILE A 196 18.23 -8.06 -10.11
N SER A 197 18.09 -9.15 -9.36
CA SER A 197 19.10 -9.62 -8.41
C SER A 197 20.34 -10.23 -9.09
N LEU A 198 20.21 -10.70 -10.33
CA LEU A 198 21.31 -11.26 -11.14
C LEU A 198 22.05 -10.20 -11.95
N ASP A 199 21.64 -8.94 -11.89
CA ASP A 199 22.28 -7.86 -12.62
C ASP A 199 23.56 -7.42 -11.90
N ASP A 200 24.69 -8.03 -12.28
CA ASP A 200 26.02 -7.73 -11.73
C ASP A 200 26.46 -6.26 -11.91
N GLN A 201 25.80 -5.50 -12.80
CA GLN A 201 26.07 -4.08 -13.00
C GLN A 201 25.35 -3.20 -11.98
N ILE A 202 24.32 -3.75 -11.33
CA ILE A 202 23.69 -3.12 -10.19
C ILE A 202 24.49 -3.53 -8.97
N ASN A 203 25.28 -2.62 -8.41
CA ASN A 203 25.87 -2.76 -7.07
C ASN A 203 24.77 -2.71 -6.00
N ALA A 204 23.78 -3.61 -6.06
CA ALA A 204 22.74 -3.78 -5.07
C ALA A 204 23.20 -4.88 -4.10
N PRO A 205 23.64 -4.53 -2.89
CA PRO A 205 23.96 -5.53 -1.88
C PRO A 205 22.74 -6.43 -1.67
N TRP A 206 22.95 -7.74 -1.60
CA TRP A 206 21.89 -8.72 -1.34
C TRP A 206 21.05 -8.35 -0.11
N LEU A 207 21.66 -7.70 0.88
CA LEU A 207 21.00 -7.18 2.07
C LEU A 207 19.90 -6.15 1.75
N GLY A 208 20.13 -5.26 0.79
CA GLY A 208 19.12 -4.29 0.33
C GLY A 208 17.93 -4.96 -0.37
N ILE A 209 18.19 -5.99 -1.17
CA ILE A 209 17.15 -6.79 -1.84
C ILE A 209 16.30 -7.54 -0.81
N VAL A 210 16.95 -8.20 0.16
CA VAL A 210 16.27 -8.91 1.25
C VAL A 210 15.42 -7.95 2.10
N LEU A 211 15.94 -6.76 2.41
CA LEU A 211 15.19 -5.74 3.15
C LEU A 211 13.98 -5.22 2.36
N ALA A 212 14.12 -4.97 1.06
CA ALA A 212 13.01 -4.56 0.20
C ALA A 212 11.92 -5.66 0.12
N LEU A 213 12.33 -6.93 0.00
CA LEU A 213 11.41 -8.06 0.00
C LEU A 213 10.72 -8.24 1.36
N ALA A 214 11.46 -8.08 2.46
CA ALA A 214 10.90 -8.11 3.81
C ALA A 214 9.85 -7.01 4.01
N SER A 215 10.12 -5.81 3.50
CA SER A 215 9.15 -4.72 3.48
C SER A 215 7.88 -5.09 2.71
N ALA A 216 8.02 -5.68 1.52
CA ALA A 216 6.89 -6.11 0.70
C ALA A 216 6.03 -7.17 1.40
N ILE A 217 6.65 -8.14 2.08
CA ILE A 217 5.96 -9.19 2.85
C ILE A 217 5.21 -8.59 4.04
N LEU A 218 5.86 -7.73 4.83
CA LEU A 218 5.23 -7.07 5.98
C LEU A 218 4.09 -6.15 5.55
N ALA A 219 4.24 -5.42 4.44
CA ALA A 219 3.19 -4.60 3.85
C ALA A 219 2.00 -5.46 3.36
N ALA A 220 2.28 -6.62 2.77
CA ALA A 220 1.24 -7.54 2.34
C ALA A 220 0.47 -8.12 3.53
N LEU A 221 1.20 -8.53 4.57
CA LEU A 221 0.62 -9.02 5.81
C LEU A 221 -0.23 -7.94 6.49
N TYR A 222 0.26 -6.70 6.56
CA TYR A 222 -0.50 -5.54 7.04
C TYR A 222 -1.83 -5.41 6.30
N LYS A 223 -1.82 -5.39 4.96
CA LYS A 223 -3.03 -5.22 4.13
C LYS A 223 -4.03 -6.36 4.32
N VAL A 224 -3.55 -7.61 4.34
CA VAL A 224 -4.42 -8.80 4.48
C VAL A 224 -5.01 -8.88 5.89
N LEU A 225 -4.21 -8.65 6.93
CA LEU A 225 -4.71 -8.60 8.30
C LEU A 225 -5.66 -7.43 8.51
N PHE A 226 -5.41 -6.28 7.88
CA PHE A 226 -6.30 -5.13 7.95
C PHE A 226 -7.67 -5.49 7.41
N LYS A 227 -7.72 -6.11 6.23
CA LYS A 227 -8.97 -6.60 5.64
C LYS A 227 -9.61 -7.71 6.48
N TYR A 228 -8.83 -8.62 7.04
CA TYR A 228 -9.34 -9.72 7.86
C TYR A 228 -9.97 -9.24 9.19
N VAL A 229 -9.35 -8.26 9.86
CA VAL A 229 -9.78 -7.78 11.18
C VAL A 229 -10.85 -6.70 11.07
N LEU A 230 -10.74 -5.80 10.08
CA LEU A 230 -11.61 -4.63 9.96
C LEU A 230 -12.67 -4.76 8.86
N GLY A 231 -12.55 -5.76 7.97
CA GLY A 231 -13.47 -5.96 6.86
C GLY A 231 -13.40 -4.84 5.81
N ASP A 232 -14.52 -4.58 5.15
CA ASP A 232 -14.67 -3.47 4.20
C ASP A 232 -14.87 -2.15 4.97
N ALA A 233 -13.78 -1.65 5.53
CA ALA A 233 -13.77 -0.42 6.30
C ALA A 233 -14.06 0.81 5.43
N THR A 234 -14.89 1.72 5.94
CA THR A 234 -15.20 2.97 5.23
C THR A 234 -14.00 3.92 5.24
N LEU A 235 -14.00 4.91 4.34
CA LEU A 235 -12.95 5.93 4.29
C LEU A 235 -12.67 6.56 5.67
N GLY A 236 -13.72 6.96 6.39
CA GLY A 236 -13.58 7.58 7.70
C GLY A 236 -12.96 6.66 8.75
N GLN A 237 -13.31 5.36 8.70
CA GLN A 237 -12.73 4.33 9.54
C GLN A 237 -11.24 4.14 9.25
N VAL A 238 -10.85 4.07 7.98
CA VAL A 238 -9.43 3.97 7.57
C VAL A 238 -8.66 5.21 7.99
N SER A 239 -9.18 6.41 7.76
CA SER A 239 -8.52 7.67 8.14
C SER A 239 -8.36 7.81 9.65
N LEU A 240 -9.36 7.42 10.44
CA LEU A 240 -9.28 7.38 11.90
C LEU A 240 -8.19 6.38 12.34
N PHE A 241 -8.19 5.19 11.76
CA PHE A 241 -7.22 4.15 12.10
C PHE A 241 -5.78 4.58 11.80
N MET A 242 -5.53 5.17 10.62
CA MET A 242 -4.22 5.72 10.24
C MET A 242 -3.78 6.85 11.18
N THR A 243 -4.72 7.68 11.66
CA THR A 243 -4.44 8.73 12.65
C THR A 243 -4.04 8.15 13.99
N CYS A 244 -4.72 7.09 14.45
CA CYS A 244 -4.34 6.37 15.67
C CYS A 244 -2.94 5.73 15.53
N ILE A 245 -2.61 5.15 14.37
CA ILE A 245 -1.24 4.67 14.08
C ILE A 245 -0.25 5.83 14.19
N GLY A 246 -0.52 6.98 13.57
CA GLY A 246 0.35 8.15 13.65
C GLY A 246 0.55 8.67 15.08
N MET A 247 -0.51 8.70 15.89
CA MET A 247 -0.45 9.12 17.29
C MET A 247 0.35 8.13 18.15
N LEU A 248 0.13 6.82 17.97
CA LEU A 248 0.93 5.81 18.69
C LEU A 248 2.39 5.81 18.21
N ASN A 249 2.64 6.01 16.92
CA ASN A 249 3.98 6.17 16.36
C ASN A 249 4.72 7.33 17.02
N LEU A 250 4.05 8.49 17.17
CA LEU A 250 4.64 9.67 17.77
C LEU A 250 5.20 9.39 19.17
N VAL A 251 4.51 8.57 19.98
CA VAL A 251 4.92 8.27 21.35
C VAL A 251 5.81 7.04 21.44
N LEU A 252 5.40 5.93 20.84
CA LEU A 252 6.07 4.62 21.03
C LEU A 252 7.34 4.49 20.19
N ASN A 253 7.32 4.90 18.92
CA ASN A 253 8.49 4.82 18.06
C ASN A 253 9.49 5.96 18.36
N ALA A 254 9.08 7.03 19.04
CA ALA A 254 10.04 8.02 19.54
C ALA A 254 11.09 7.39 20.46
N ILE A 255 10.71 6.42 21.31
CA ILE A 255 11.63 5.80 22.26
C ILE A 255 12.77 5.07 21.53
N PRO A 256 12.53 4.11 20.61
CA PRO A 256 13.60 3.51 19.82
C PRO A 256 14.37 4.52 18.98
N THR A 257 13.73 5.56 18.41
CA THR A 257 14.44 6.61 17.67
C THR A 257 15.47 7.30 18.56
N PHE A 258 15.08 7.76 19.74
CA PHE A 258 16.01 8.43 20.66
C PHE A 258 17.07 7.47 21.21
N LEU A 259 16.74 6.21 21.45
CA LEU A 259 17.72 5.20 21.88
C LEU A 259 18.76 4.94 20.78
N LEU A 260 18.34 4.77 19.52
CA LEU A 260 19.25 4.54 18.41
C LEU A 260 20.22 5.71 18.19
N LEU A 261 19.71 6.94 18.34
CA LEU A 261 20.54 8.15 18.31
C LEU A 261 21.51 8.21 19.50
N PHE A 262 21.04 7.87 20.72
CA PHE A 262 21.88 7.89 21.92
C PHE A 262 23.01 6.86 21.87
N PHE A 263 22.74 5.65 21.34
CA PHE A 263 23.74 4.60 21.18
C PHE A 263 24.63 4.77 19.94
N ASN A 264 24.50 5.88 19.19
CA ASN A 264 25.17 6.12 17.91
C ASN A 264 24.97 4.98 16.89
N ALA A 265 23.85 4.25 16.99
CA ALA A 265 23.44 3.27 15.97
C ALA A 265 22.83 3.98 14.75
N GLU A 266 22.31 5.20 14.96
CA GLU A 266 21.95 6.16 13.92
C GLU A 266 22.64 7.50 14.21
N TYR A 267 23.12 8.17 13.16
CA TYR A 267 23.78 9.47 13.28
C TYR A 267 22.94 10.54 12.60
N LEU A 268 22.79 11.67 13.30
CA LEU A 268 22.01 12.81 12.85
C LEU A 268 22.62 14.08 13.42
N ASP A 269 23.27 14.86 12.56
CA ASP A 269 23.68 16.22 12.91
C ASP A 269 22.53 17.18 12.60
N VAL A 270 21.96 17.77 13.67
CA VAL A 270 20.80 18.67 13.59
C VAL A 270 21.08 19.90 12.71
N THR A 271 22.35 20.29 12.57
CA THR A 271 22.76 21.49 11.83
C THR A 271 22.87 21.27 10.32
N THR A 272 23.15 20.03 9.87
CA THR A 272 23.30 19.67 8.44
C THR A 272 22.10 18.90 7.89
N LEU A 273 21.07 18.66 8.73
CA LEU A 273 19.85 17.96 8.36
C LEU A 273 19.24 18.46 7.03
N PRO A 274 18.94 17.56 6.07
CA PRO A 274 18.30 17.93 4.82
C PRO A 274 16.79 18.12 5.03
N TRP A 275 16.41 19.16 5.80
CA TRP A 275 15.03 19.46 6.18
C TRP A 275 14.09 19.54 4.98
N ALA A 276 14.53 20.13 3.88
CA ALA A 276 13.73 20.22 2.65
C ALA A 276 13.38 18.83 2.09
N ALA A 277 14.32 17.88 2.11
CA ALA A 277 14.09 16.53 1.62
C ALA A 277 13.23 15.71 2.58
N LEU A 278 13.46 15.84 3.89
CA LEU A 278 12.67 15.17 4.92
C LEU A 278 11.21 15.64 4.93
N VAL A 279 10.99 16.95 4.96
CA VAL A 279 9.65 17.55 4.91
C VAL A 279 8.99 17.28 3.56
N GLY A 280 9.75 17.34 2.46
CA GLY A 280 9.26 16.99 1.13
C GLY A 280 8.76 15.55 1.05
N SER A 281 9.57 14.60 1.53
CA SER A 281 9.20 13.18 1.61
C SER A 281 7.94 12.96 2.46
N ALA A 282 7.88 13.55 3.66
CA ALA A 282 6.74 13.42 4.56
C ALA A 282 5.45 14.02 3.98
N ALA A 283 5.54 15.23 3.40
CA ALA A 283 4.40 15.93 2.81
C ALA A 283 3.86 15.19 1.58
N LEU A 284 4.75 14.70 0.71
CA LEU A 284 4.37 13.92 -0.47
C LEU A 284 3.83 12.54 -0.09
N GLY A 285 4.40 11.91 0.94
CA GLY A 285 3.88 10.65 1.50
C GLY A 285 2.49 10.83 2.11
N LEU A 286 2.25 11.95 2.79
CA LEU A 286 0.92 12.30 3.29
C LEU A 286 -0.06 12.56 2.15
N LEU A 287 0.34 13.31 1.12
CA LEU A 287 -0.46 13.53 -0.10
C LEU A 287 -0.82 12.21 -0.79
N PHE A 288 0.15 11.30 -0.92
CA PHE A 288 -0.06 9.96 -1.48
C PHE A 288 -1.12 9.19 -0.69
N ASN A 289 -1.02 9.16 0.64
CA ASN A 289 -2.01 8.52 1.51
C ASN A 289 -3.41 9.16 1.34
N PHE A 290 -3.49 10.49 1.22
CA PHE A 290 -4.77 11.16 0.96
C PHE A 290 -5.35 10.82 -0.42
N LEU A 291 -4.52 10.77 -1.46
CA LEU A 291 -4.98 10.41 -2.80
C LEU A 291 -5.48 8.98 -2.86
N ILE A 292 -4.84 8.04 -2.16
CA ILE A 292 -5.35 6.67 -1.99
C ILE A 292 -6.72 6.69 -1.32
N ALA A 293 -6.81 7.38 -0.18
CA ALA A 293 -8.03 7.43 0.60
C ALA A 293 -9.19 8.05 -0.20
N PHE A 294 -8.95 9.19 -0.86
CA PHE A 294 -9.91 9.86 -1.72
C PHE A 294 -10.30 9.01 -2.95
N GLY A 295 -9.33 8.37 -3.60
CA GLY A 295 -9.60 7.55 -4.77
C GLY A 295 -10.33 6.25 -4.46
N ILE A 296 -10.14 5.64 -3.28
CA ILE A 296 -10.99 4.52 -2.84
C ILE A 296 -12.41 4.98 -2.56
N ALA A 297 -12.59 6.19 -2.02
CA ALA A 297 -13.90 6.70 -1.60
C ALA A 297 -14.76 7.26 -2.73
N LEU A 298 -14.14 7.78 -3.79
CA LEU A 298 -14.85 8.47 -4.88
C LEU A 298 -14.66 7.82 -6.24
N LEU A 299 -13.68 6.92 -6.38
CA LEU A 299 -13.35 6.25 -7.63
C LEU A 299 -13.23 4.74 -7.37
N HIS A 300 -12.90 4.00 -8.42
CA HIS A 300 -12.65 2.58 -8.32
C HIS A 300 -11.24 2.30 -7.76
N PRO A 301 -11.04 1.34 -6.83
CA PRO A 301 -9.71 0.98 -6.30
C PRO A 301 -8.66 0.66 -7.37
N LEU A 302 -9.10 0.22 -8.56
CA LEU A 302 -8.22 0.02 -9.73
C LEU A 302 -7.51 1.31 -10.18
N VAL A 303 -8.15 2.48 -10.03
CA VAL A 303 -7.53 3.78 -10.37
C VAL A 303 -6.28 4.00 -9.52
N ILE A 304 -6.35 3.70 -8.22
CA ILE A 304 -5.21 3.79 -7.31
C ILE A 304 -4.12 2.79 -7.68
N ALA A 305 -4.52 1.55 -8.00
CA ALA A 305 -3.58 0.53 -8.42
C ALA A 305 -2.81 0.93 -9.69
N VAL A 306 -3.50 1.49 -10.69
CA VAL A 306 -2.87 2.03 -11.91
C VAL A 306 -1.92 3.19 -11.58
N GLY A 307 -2.31 4.10 -10.69
CA GLY A 307 -1.42 5.18 -10.23
C GLY A 307 -0.11 4.67 -9.60
N MET A 308 -0.20 3.67 -8.72
CA MET A 308 1.00 3.04 -8.13
C MET A 308 1.85 2.33 -9.20
N LEU A 309 1.21 1.69 -10.19
CA LEU A 309 1.91 1.02 -11.29
C LEU A 309 2.71 2.00 -12.14
N VAL A 310 2.14 3.17 -12.46
CA VAL A 310 2.81 4.22 -13.23
C VAL A 310 3.97 4.84 -12.43
N GLY A 311 3.87 4.87 -11.09
CA GLY A 311 4.93 5.34 -10.21
C GLY A 311 6.24 4.51 -10.28
N ILE A 312 6.17 3.22 -10.64
CA ILE A 312 7.34 2.35 -10.76
C ILE A 312 8.27 2.78 -11.92
N PRO A 313 7.81 2.83 -13.20
CA PRO A 313 8.65 3.31 -14.29
C PRO A 313 8.99 4.80 -14.16
N MET A 314 8.15 5.61 -13.51
CA MET A 314 8.52 6.99 -13.18
C MET A 314 9.74 7.06 -12.25
N ASN A 315 9.82 6.21 -11.22
CA ASN A 315 11.02 6.09 -10.40
C ASN A 315 12.25 5.70 -11.23
N THR A 316 12.10 4.75 -12.15
CA THR A 316 13.18 4.36 -13.06
C THR A 316 13.69 5.52 -13.91
N VAL A 317 12.79 6.30 -14.50
CA VAL A 317 13.18 7.46 -15.32
C VAL A 317 13.94 8.49 -14.49
N VAL A 318 13.49 8.76 -13.25
CA VAL A 318 14.19 9.68 -12.35
C VAL A 318 15.57 9.15 -11.97
N ASP A 319 15.69 7.87 -11.61
CA ASP A 319 16.97 7.24 -11.27
C ASP A 319 17.97 7.28 -12.43
N ILE A 320 17.51 7.09 -13.68
CA ILE A 320 18.35 7.20 -14.89
C ILE A 320 18.81 8.64 -15.10
N ILE A 321 17.92 9.63 -14.95
CA ILE A 321 18.25 11.06 -15.09
C ILE A 321 19.27 11.49 -14.03
N LEU A 322 19.13 10.99 -12.79
CA LEU A 322 20.05 11.26 -11.69
C LEU A 322 21.35 10.43 -11.76
N GLY A 323 21.50 9.55 -12.77
CA GLY A 323 22.67 8.70 -12.92
C GLY A 323 22.83 7.62 -11.84
N GLN A 324 21.77 7.32 -11.07
CA GLN A 324 21.79 6.33 -9.99
C GLN A 324 21.66 4.89 -10.49
N VAL A 325 21.14 4.69 -11.70
CA VAL A 325 20.92 3.36 -12.28
C VAL A 325 21.36 3.36 -13.75
N SER A 326 22.20 2.38 -14.10
CA SER A 326 22.47 2.02 -15.50
C SER A 326 21.29 1.22 -16.04
N ALA A 327 20.74 1.64 -17.19
CA ALA A 327 19.64 0.96 -17.87
C ALA A 327 20.11 -0.35 -18.53
N THR A 328 20.48 -1.33 -17.72
CA THR A 328 20.93 -2.64 -18.17
C THR A 328 19.76 -3.49 -18.64
N LEU A 329 20.01 -4.42 -19.57
CA LEU A 329 18.97 -5.28 -20.13
C LEU A 329 18.25 -6.11 -19.05
N LEU A 330 18.98 -6.63 -18.06
CA LEU A 330 18.43 -7.44 -16.96
C LEU A 330 17.48 -6.61 -16.08
N PHE A 331 17.91 -5.41 -15.70
CA PHE A 331 17.06 -4.46 -14.98
C PHE A 331 15.76 -4.12 -15.72
N ILE A 332 15.83 -3.84 -17.03
CA ILE A 332 14.65 -3.51 -17.84
C ILE A 332 13.71 -4.73 -17.91
N LEU A 333 14.25 -5.91 -18.25
CA LEU A 333 13.46 -7.14 -18.34
C LEU A 333 12.80 -7.49 -16.99
N GLY A 334 13.55 -7.40 -15.89
CA GLY A 334 13.03 -7.65 -14.55
C GLY A 334 11.94 -6.65 -14.15
N SER A 335 12.13 -5.36 -14.42
CA SER A 335 11.12 -4.33 -14.18
C SER A 335 9.85 -4.56 -15.02
N VAL A 336 9.99 -4.95 -16.29
CA VAL A 336 8.84 -5.30 -17.14
C VAL A 336 8.10 -6.52 -16.60
N CYS A 337 8.80 -7.58 -16.19
CA CYS A 337 8.18 -8.76 -15.56
C CYS A 337 7.38 -8.39 -14.30
N ILE A 338 7.92 -7.50 -13.47
CA ILE A 338 7.28 -7.02 -12.25
C ILE A 338 6.02 -6.18 -12.57
N VAL A 339 6.10 -5.29 -13.55
CA VAL A 339 4.95 -4.51 -14.02
C VAL A 339 3.85 -5.42 -14.57
N LEU A 340 4.22 -6.45 -15.35
CA LEU A 340 3.29 -7.46 -15.86
C LEU A 340 2.64 -8.26 -14.72
N SER A 341 3.40 -8.64 -13.69
CA SER A 341 2.86 -9.28 -12.49
C SER A 341 1.77 -8.42 -11.85
N PHE A 342 2.07 -7.15 -11.58
CA PHE A 342 1.12 -6.24 -10.98
C PHE A 342 -0.14 -6.08 -11.85
N LEU A 343 0.02 -5.92 -13.16
CA LEU A 343 -1.10 -5.84 -14.12
C LEU A 343 -1.99 -7.08 -14.05
N LEU A 344 -1.41 -8.27 -14.01
CA LEU A 344 -2.17 -9.51 -13.88
C LEU A 344 -2.94 -9.55 -12.55
N VAL A 345 -2.33 -9.20 -11.41
CA VAL A 345 -3.07 -9.20 -10.12
C VAL A 345 -4.26 -8.25 -10.14
N VAL A 346 -4.06 -7.08 -10.73
CA VAL A 346 -5.04 -5.97 -10.72
C VAL A 346 -6.13 -6.17 -11.78
N PHE A 347 -5.89 -6.96 -12.82
CA PHE A 347 -6.85 -7.14 -13.89
C PHE A 347 -8.18 -7.75 -13.39
N PRO A 348 -9.33 -7.12 -13.68
CA PRO A 348 -10.63 -7.66 -13.29
C PRO A 348 -11.03 -8.86 -14.17
N TYR A 349 -10.58 -10.06 -13.77
CA TYR A 349 -10.88 -11.32 -14.49
C TYR A 349 -12.37 -11.70 -14.51
N SER A 350 -13.21 -11.05 -13.70
CA SER A 350 -14.68 -11.18 -13.73
C SER A 350 -15.28 -10.77 -15.08
N LEU A 351 -14.57 -9.92 -15.84
CA LEU A 351 -15.01 -9.38 -17.13
C LEU A 351 -14.60 -10.25 -18.34
N VAL A 352 -13.78 -11.30 -18.14
CA VAL A 352 -13.31 -12.15 -19.25
C VAL A 352 -14.22 -13.37 -19.43
N PRO A 353 -14.95 -13.52 -20.55
CA PRO A 353 -15.83 -14.66 -20.79
C PRO A 353 -15.11 -16.01 -20.79
N ILE A 354 -13.83 -16.03 -21.18
CA ILE A 354 -12.98 -17.23 -21.22
C ILE A 354 -12.70 -17.77 -19.80
N CYS A 355 -12.46 -16.89 -18.81
CA CYS A 355 -12.32 -17.31 -17.40
C CYS A 355 -13.65 -17.81 -16.82
N ARG A 356 -14.77 -17.35 -17.36
CA ARG A 356 -16.14 -17.76 -16.98
C ARG A 356 -16.49 -19.17 -17.48
N ARG A 357 -15.91 -19.62 -18.60
CA ARG A 357 -16.14 -20.96 -19.19
C ARG A 357 -15.33 -22.10 -18.53
N ILE A 358 -14.24 -21.78 -17.83
CA ILE A 358 -13.32 -22.77 -17.23
C ILE A 358 -13.63 -23.01 -15.74
N GLY A 359 -14.71 -22.43 -15.20
CA GLY A 359 -15.17 -22.71 -13.83
C GLY A 359 -14.32 -22.08 -12.71
N PHE A 360 -13.53 -21.05 -13.00
CA PHE A 360 -12.71 -20.32 -12.01
C PHE A 360 -13.51 -19.27 -11.19
N ALA A 361 -14.82 -19.45 -11.04
CA ALA A 361 -15.72 -18.49 -10.39
C ALA A 361 -15.98 -18.80 -8.92
#